data_AF-A0A6L4B9U4-F1
#
_entry.id   AF-A0A6L4B9U4-F1
#
_cell.length_a   1.000
_cell.length_b   1.000
_cell.length_c   1.000
_cell.angle_alpha   90.00
_cell.angle_beta   90.00
_cell.angle_gamma   90.00
#
_symmetry.space_group_name_H-M   'P 1'
#
loop_
_entity.id
_entity.type
_entity.pdbx_description
1 polymer ?
#
loop_
_entity_poly.entity_id
_entity_poly.type
_entity_poly.pdbx_seq_one_letter_code
_entity_poly.pdbx_strand_id
1 'polypeptide(L)'
;MVPKEEAKPAKRPENKDEAPQAAAVAKAVQSWAGAWSRKDVKGYLSHYAREFETPKGINRKAWEEERTQRLTKPGNIEVELENLKVVAVEGNRATVKLRQHYRSLNLSTSSNKTLNLINQDGKWVIQQERVGG
;
A
#
# COMPACT_ATOMS: atom_id res chain seq x y z
N MET A 1 -5.82 -14.52 -22.78
CA MET A 1 -6.40 -14.72 -21.43
C MET A 1 -5.42 -14.14 -20.43
N VAL A 2 -5.74 -13.03 -19.77
CA VAL A 2 -4.93 -12.52 -18.66
C VAL A 2 -5.18 -13.42 -17.44
N PRO A 3 -4.17 -14.01 -16.80
CA PRO A 3 -4.40 -14.82 -15.61
C PRO A 3 -4.83 -13.87 -14.49
N LYS A 4 -6.12 -13.93 -14.19
CA LYS A 4 -6.74 -13.41 -12.99
C LYS A 4 -6.22 -14.27 -11.84
N GLU A 5 -5.13 -13.86 -11.20
CA GLU A 5 -4.64 -14.52 -9.99
C GLU A 5 -5.61 -14.19 -8.83
N GLU A 6 -6.68 -14.97 -8.79
CA GLU A 6 -7.45 -15.27 -7.60
C GLU A 6 -6.50 -15.85 -6.56
N ALA A 7 -6.02 -15.01 -5.65
CA ALA A 7 -5.47 -15.48 -4.38
C ALA A 7 -6.62 -16.07 -3.54
N LYS A 8 -6.98 -17.33 -3.84
CA LYS A 8 -7.71 -18.21 -2.93
C LYS A 8 -6.94 -18.26 -1.60
N PRO A 9 -7.60 -18.18 -0.44
CA PRO A 9 -6.94 -18.21 0.86
C PRO A 9 -6.39 -19.62 1.12
N ALA A 10 -5.17 -19.87 0.69
CA ALA A 10 -4.44 -21.07 1.06
C ALA A 10 -3.92 -20.87 2.48
N LYS A 11 -4.56 -21.55 3.43
CA LYS A 11 -4.00 -21.88 4.76
C LYS A 11 -2.51 -22.18 4.62
N ARG A 12 -1.63 -21.46 5.30
CA ARG A 12 -0.21 -21.83 5.44
C ARG A 12 0.48 -21.08 6.59
N PRO A 13 1.62 -21.61 7.04
CA PRO A 13 1.88 -22.03 8.41
C PRO A 13 2.35 -20.84 9.25
N GLU A 14 2.23 -20.97 10.56
CA GLU A 14 2.80 -20.05 11.53
C GLU A 14 4.35 -20.14 11.45
N ASN A 15 4.94 -19.47 10.47
CA ASN A 15 6.38 -19.45 10.25
C ASN A 15 7.02 -18.51 11.28
N LYS A 16 7.96 -19.04 12.07
CA LYS A 16 8.65 -18.34 13.18
C LYS A 16 9.38 -17.05 12.77
N ASP A 17 9.65 -16.86 11.48
CA ASP A 17 10.27 -15.66 10.90
C ASP A 17 9.25 -14.61 10.38
N GLU A 18 7.95 -14.89 10.48
CA GLU A 18 6.89 -13.98 10.00
C GLU A 18 6.76 -12.73 10.88
N ALA A 19 6.98 -12.85 12.20
CA ALA A 19 6.87 -11.73 13.13
C ALA A 19 7.81 -10.54 12.82
N PRO A 20 9.13 -10.72 12.63
CA PRO A 20 10.02 -9.61 12.29
C PRO A 20 9.75 -9.02 10.89
N GLN A 21 9.36 -9.86 9.93
CA GLN A 21 9.03 -9.39 8.58
C GLN A 21 7.71 -8.61 8.56
N ALA A 22 6.69 -9.07 9.28
CA ALA A 22 5.42 -8.37 9.43
C ALA A 22 5.59 -6.99 10.07
N ALA A 23 6.47 -6.86 11.08
CA ALA A 23 6.81 -5.57 11.67
C ALA A 23 7.50 -4.64 10.65
N ALA A 24 8.44 -5.14 9.84
CA ALA A 24 9.10 -4.36 8.79
C ALA A 24 8.11 -3.90 7.71
N VAL A 25 7.20 -4.78 7.29
CA VAL A 25 6.12 -4.49 6.34
C VAL A 25 5.19 -3.40 6.91
N ALA A 26 4.73 -3.57 8.15
CA ALA A 26 3.86 -2.59 8.82
C ALA A 26 4.53 -1.21 8.90
N LYS A 27 5.83 -1.16 9.24
CA LYS A 27 6.60 0.09 9.28
C LYS A 27 6.75 0.74 7.90
N ALA A 28 6.93 -0.05 6.84
CA ALA A 28 6.99 0.46 5.47
C ALA A 28 5.65 1.09 5.06
N VAL A 29 4.53 0.45 5.39
CA VAL A 29 3.19 0.95 5.10
C VAL A 29 2.86 2.19 5.95
N GLN A 30 3.25 2.24 7.22
CA GLN A 30 3.13 3.45 8.05
C GLN A 30 3.95 4.61 7.50
N SER A 31 5.18 4.36 7.04
CA SER A 31 6.03 5.38 6.42
C SER A 31 5.40 5.93 5.13
N TRP A 32 4.80 5.05 4.33
CA TRP A 32 4.04 5.41 3.14
C TRP A 32 2.85 6.33 3.46
N ALA A 33 2.07 6.04 4.50
CA ALA A 33 0.98 6.90 4.93
C ALA A 33 1.47 8.25 5.47
N GLY A 34 2.58 8.25 6.21
CA GLY A 34 3.22 9.49 6.67
C GLY A 34 3.70 10.36 5.52
N ALA A 35 4.31 9.78 4.49
CA ALA A 35 4.70 10.50 3.27
C ALA A 35 3.48 11.06 2.54
N TRP A 36 2.39 10.29 2.46
CA TRP A 36 1.13 10.75 1.87
C TRP A 36 0.53 11.92 2.67
N SER A 37 0.41 11.80 3.99
CA SER A 37 -0.10 12.87 4.87
C SER A 37 0.72 14.17 4.74
N ARG A 38 2.04 14.04 4.61
CA ARG A 38 2.95 15.18 4.35
C ARG A 38 2.93 15.72 2.93
N LYS A 39 2.13 15.13 2.02
CA LYS A 39 2.13 15.42 0.58
C LYS A 39 3.50 15.28 -0.08
N ASP A 40 4.36 14.44 0.49
CA ASP A 40 5.67 14.14 -0.08
C ASP A 40 5.49 13.12 -1.21
N VAL A 41 5.22 13.63 -2.41
CA VAL A 41 5.03 12.83 -3.62
C VAL A 41 6.25 11.96 -3.89
N LYS A 42 7.46 12.49 -3.74
CA LYS A 42 8.70 11.75 -4.04
C LYS A 42 8.91 10.62 -3.03
N GLY A 43 8.71 10.89 -1.74
CA GLY A 43 8.75 9.89 -0.68
C GLY A 43 7.69 8.81 -0.89
N TYR A 44 6.44 9.22 -1.17
CA TYR A 44 5.32 8.33 -1.46
C TYR A 44 5.60 7.40 -2.63
N LEU A 45 6.04 7.94 -3.78
CA LEU A 45 6.36 7.15 -4.97
C LEU A 45 7.55 6.20 -4.76
N SER A 46 8.49 6.56 -3.88
CA SER A 46 9.64 5.71 -3.52
C SER A 46 9.27 4.46 -2.72
N HIS A 47 8.02 4.36 -2.25
CA HIS A 47 7.48 3.14 -1.63
C HIS A 47 6.90 2.16 -2.65
N TYR A 48 6.81 2.52 -3.94
CA TYR A 48 6.24 1.66 -4.98
C TYR A 48 7.36 0.94 -5.76
N ALA A 49 7.19 -0.36 -5.95
CA ALA A 49 8.11 -1.20 -6.71
C ALA A 49 8.23 -0.71 -8.15
N ARG A 50 9.34 -1.02 -8.84
CA ARG A 50 9.49 -0.65 -10.26
C ARG A 50 8.42 -1.31 -11.13
N GLU A 51 8.12 -2.57 -10.84
CA GLU A 51 7.08 -3.40 -11.44
C GLU A 51 5.70 -3.18 -10.79
N PHE A 52 5.41 -1.98 -10.29
CA PHE A 52 4.13 -1.67 -9.67
C PHE A 52 2.97 -1.87 -10.65
N GLU A 53 2.07 -2.78 -10.30
CA GLU A 53 0.83 -3.02 -11.01
C GLU A 53 -0.22 -2.00 -10.57
N THR A 54 -0.39 -0.96 -11.38
CA THR A 54 -1.43 0.04 -11.14
C THR A 54 -2.83 -0.58 -11.23
N PRO A 55 -3.78 -0.11 -10.41
CA PRO A 55 -5.16 -0.54 -10.52
C PRO A 55 -5.75 -0.18 -11.90
N LYS A 56 -6.60 -1.05 -12.45
CA LYS A 56 -7.29 -0.88 -13.75
C LYS A 56 -6.39 -0.83 -15.00
N GLY A 57 -5.12 -1.23 -14.88
CA GLY A 57 -4.21 -1.31 -16.04
C GLY A 57 -3.84 0.04 -16.66
N ILE A 58 -3.96 1.13 -15.89
CA ILE A 58 -3.49 2.45 -16.33
C ILE A 58 -1.95 2.47 -16.39
N ASN A 59 -1.34 3.42 -17.08
CA ASN A 59 0.11 3.52 -17.04
C ASN A 59 0.56 4.03 -15.66
N ARG A 60 1.69 3.52 -15.13
CA ARG A 60 2.30 4.00 -13.89
C ARG A 60 2.41 5.53 -13.90
N LYS A 61 2.93 6.12 -14.97
CA LYS A 61 3.08 7.58 -15.08
C LYS A 61 1.74 8.31 -14.92
N ALA A 62 0.69 7.83 -15.56
CA ALA A 62 -0.65 8.41 -15.43
C ALA A 62 -1.21 8.26 -14.01
N TRP A 63 -0.99 7.12 -13.36
CA TRP A 63 -1.36 6.92 -11.95
C TRP A 63 -0.58 7.85 -11.01
N GLU A 64 0.71 8.05 -11.27
CA GLU A 64 1.58 8.96 -10.52
C GLU A 64 1.09 10.41 -10.66
N GLU A 65 0.73 10.83 -11.87
CA GLU A 65 0.16 12.16 -12.12
C GLU A 65 -1.20 12.34 -11.42
N GLU A 66 -2.12 11.38 -11.52
CA GLU A 66 -3.41 11.40 -10.82
C GLU A 66 -3.23 11.51 -9.29
N ARG A 67 -2.30 10.74 -8.73
CA ARG A 67 -1.98 10.80 -7.29
C ARG A 67 -1.36 12.14 -6.95
N THR A 68 -0.38 12.59 -7.71
CA THR A 68 0.29 13.89 -7.51
C THR A 68 -0.72 15.02 -7.49
N GLN A 69 -1.62 15.09 -8.48
CA GLN A 69 -2.67 16.11 -8.55
C GLN A 69 -3.59 16.09 -7.31
N ARG A 70 -3.88 14.91 -6.76
CA ARG A 70 -4.67 14.78 -5.52
C ARG A 70 -3.89 15.27 -4.30
N LEU A 71 -2.60 14.96 -4.22
CA LEU A 71 -1.72 15.38 -3.13
C LEU A 71 -1.42 16.90 -3.18
N THR A 72 -1.29 17.48 -4.36
CA THR A 72 -1.02 18.92 -4.56
C THR A 72 -2.23 19.81 -4.33
N LYS A 73 -3.42 19.25 -4.09
CA LYS A 73 -4.61 20.05 -3.77
C LYS A 73 -4.37 20.93 -2.54
N PRO A 74 -4.87 22.18 -2.52
CA PRO A 74 -4.81 23.02 -1.35
C PRO A 74 -5.63 22.41 -0.20
N GLY A 75 -5.14 22.59 1.03
CA GLY A 75 -5.74 22.06 2.25
C GLY A 75 -4.94 20.92 2.88
N ASN A 76 -4.96 20.81 4.20
CA ASN A 76 -4.25 19.72 4.88
C ASN A 76 -4.98 18.40 4.63
N ILE A 77 -4.20 17.37 4.33
CA ILE A 77 -4.68 15.99 4.25
C ILE A 77 -4.01 15.21 5.36
N GLU A 78 -4.78 14.36 6.01
CA GLU A 78 -4.34 13.47 7.04
C GLU A 78 -4.72 12.07 6.58
N VAL A 79 -3.70 11.21 6.48
CA VAL A 79 -3.87 9.82 6.05
C VAL A 79 -3.50 8.95 7.24
N GLU A 80 -4.52 8.51 7.96
CA GLU A 80 -4.36 7.57 9.06
C GLU A 80 -4.60 6.15 8.57
N LEU A 81 -3.82 5.22 9.11
CA LEU A 81 -3.98 3.79 8.86
C LEU A 81 -4.55 3.14 10.11
N GLU A 82 -5.78 2.69 10.00
CA GLU A 82 -6.47 1.94 11.03
C GLU A 82 -6.45 0.45 10.66
N ASN A 83 -6.46 -0.44 11.66
CA ASN A 83 -6.55 -1.88 11.44
C ASN A 83 -5.49 -2.43 10.47
N LEU A 84 -4.27 -1.89 10.51
CA LEU A 84 -3.15 -2.40 9.72
C LEU A 84 -2.83 -3.81 10.19
N LYS A 85 -3.12 -4.79 9.33
CA LYS A 85 -2.87 -6.20 9.58
C LYS A 85 -2.16 -6.83 8.39
N VAL A 86 -1.00 -7.41 8.66
CA VAL A 86 -0.33 -8.28 7.69
C VAL A 86 -1.09 -9.60 7.68
N VAL A 87 -1.68 -9.96 6.54
CA VAL A 87 -2.54 -11.14 6.40
C VAL A 87 -1.79 -12.35 5.84
N ALA A 88 -0.65 -12.12 5.19
CA ALA A 88 0.23 -13.17 4.69
C ALA A 88 1.64 -12.61 4.50
N VAL A 89 2.66 -13.41 4.82
CA VAL A 89 4.05 -13.17 4.41
C VAL A 89 4.59 -14.44 3.78
N GLU A 90 4.97 -14.36 2.51
CA GLU A 90 5.47 -15.49 1.72
C GLU A 90 6.88 -15.15 1.21
N GLY A 91 7.89 -15.50 2.01
CA GLY A 91 9.30 -15.24 1.67
C GLY A 91 9.59 -13.75 1.49
N ASN A 92 9.66 -13.31 0.23
CA ASN A 92 9.88 -11.91 -0.17
C ASN A 92 8.59 -11.19 -0.56
N ARG A 93 7.40 -11.76 -0.33
CA ARG A 93 6.11 -11.11 -0.60
C ARG A 93 5.32 -10.99 0.68
N ALA A 94 4.52 -9.94 0.81
CA ALA A 94 3.64 -9.75 1.94
C ALA A 94 2.32 -9.13 1.49
N THR A 95 1.22 -9.56 2.07
CA THR A 95 -0.09 -8.98 1.85
C THR A 95 -0.54 -8.29 3.12
N VAL A 96 -0.93 -7.02 3.00
CA VAL A 96 -1.38 -6.18 4.11
C VAL A 96 -2.79 -5.71 3.82
N LYS A 97 -3.68 -5.87 4.80
CA LYS A 97 -4.99 -5.21 4.79
C LYS A 97 -4.97 -4.08 5.79
N LEU A 98 -5.50 -2.94 5.38
CA LEU A 98 -5.57 -1.76 6.20
C LEU A 98 -6.85 -0.99 5.88
N ARG A 99 -7.33 -0.22 6.85
CA ARG A 99 -8.37 0.77 6.62
C ARG A 99 -7.70 2.14 6.57
N GLN A 100 -7.76 2.75 5.40
CA GLN A 100 -7.28 4.11 5.21
C GLN A 100 -8.36 5.07 5.65
N HIS A 101 -8.03 5.95 6.58
CA HIS A 101 -8.83 7.11 6.96
C HIS A 101 -8.20 8.32 6.30
N TYR A 102 -8.86 8.82 5.27
CA TYR A 102 -8.52 10.07 4.63
C TYR A 102 -9.35 11.17 5.27
N ARG A 103 -8.69 12.09 5.95
CA ARG A 103 -9.29 13.29 6.49
C ARG A 103 -8.69 14.51 5.80
N SER A 104 -9.55 15.45 5.49
CA SER A 104 -9.20 16.76 4.95
C SER A 104 -10.14 17.78 5.58
N LEU A 105 -9.82 19.08 5.44
CA LEU A 105 -10.54 20.19 6.09
C LEU A 105 -12.08 20.04 6.08
N ASN A 106 -12.65 19.54 4.98
CA ASN A 106 -14.10 19.45 4.81
C ASN A 106 -14.60 18.02 4.49
N LEU A 107 -13.73 17.00 4.54
CA LEU A 107 -14.10 15.64 4.16
C LEU A 107 -13.34 14.61 4.99
N SER A 108 -14.07 13.67 5.58
CA SER A 108 -13.51 12.46 6.20
C SER A 108 -14.10 11.24 5.49
N THR A 109 -13.25 10.37 4.95
CA THR A 109 -13.66 9.12 4.32
C THR A 109 -12.77 7.98 4.77
N SER A 110 -13.36 6.82 5.00
CA SER A 110 -12.66 5.60 5.37
C SER A 110 -12.83 4.56 4.26
N SER A 111 -11.74 3.98 3.78
CA SER A 111 -11.76 2.97 2.72
C SER A 111 -10.82 1.81 3.06
N ASN A 112 -11.25 0.59 2.74
CA ASN A 112 -10.43 -0.58 2.94
C ASN A 112 -9.44 -0.75 1.78
N LYS A 113 -8.15 -0.93 2.10
CA LYS A 113 -7.09 -1.17 1.12
C LYS A 113 -6.40 -2.49 1.40
N THR A 114 -6.05 -3.17 0.33
CA THR A 114 -5.16 -4.33 0.35
C THR A 114 -3.91 -3.96 -0.45
N LEU A 115 -2.76 -4.01 0.21
CA LEU A 115 -1.46 -3.75 -0.40
C LEU A 115 -0.68 -5.05 -0.47
N ASN A 116 -0.16 -5.37 -1.65
CA ASN A 116 0.82 -6.44 -1.81
C ASN A 116 2.19 -5.77 -1.90
N LEU A 117 3.05 -6.10 -0.94
CA LEU A 117 4.42 -5.64 -0.87
C LEU A 117 5.36 -6.76 -1.28
N ILE A 118 6.50 -6.39 -1.82
CA ILE A 118 7.62 -7.29 -2.06
C ILE A 118 8.87 -6.72 -1.41
N ASN A 119 9.74 -7.59 -0.93
CA ASN A 119 11.04 -7.23 -0.40
C ASN A 119 12.03 -7.21 -1.57
N GLN A 120 12.37 -6.01 -2.04
CA GLN A 120 13.47 -5.78 -2.98
C GLN A 120 14.68 -5.30 -2.20
N ASP A 121 15.78 -6.06 -2.23
CA ASP A 121 17.06 -5.67 -1.64
C ASP A 121 16.97 -5.25 -0.16
N GLY A 122 16.14 -5.93 0.63
CA GLY A 122 15.92 -5.62 2.04
C GLY A 122 14.92 -4.49 2.29
N LYS A 123 14.33 -3.91 1.23
CA LYS A 123 13.31 -2.86 1.32
C LYS A 123 11.95 -3.38 0.88
N TRP A 124 10.96 -3.23 1.75
CA TRP A 124 9.57 -3.49 1.42
C TRP A 124 8.98 -2.38 0.55
N VAL A 125 8.57 -2.73 -0.65
CA VAL A 125 7.96 -1.84 -1.64
C VAL A 125 6.62 -2.41 -2.11
N ILE A 126 5.66 -1.54 -2.38
CA ILE A 126 4.31 -1.90 -2.83
C ILE A 126 4.38 -2.29 -4.30
N GLN A 127 4.10 -3.56 -4.58
CA GLN A 127 3.97 -4.08 -5.94
C GLN A 127 2.53 -3.94 -6.46
N GLN A 128 1.53 -4.01 -5.60
CA GLN A 128 0.13 -3.88 -6.04
C GLN A 128 -0.71 -3.19 -4.97
N GLU A 129 -1.56 -2.26 -5.40
CA GLU A 129 -2.55 -1.58 -4.57
C GLU A 129 -3.96 -1.95 -5.03
N ARG A 130 -4.75 -2.58 -4.16
CA ARG A 130 -6.18 -2.84 -4.37
C ARG A 130 -7.00 -2.03 -3.38
N VAL A 131 -7.94 -1.24 -3.89
CA VAL A 131 -8.93 -0.53 -3.07
C VAL A 131 -10.20 -1.38 -3.05
N GLY A 132 -10.61 -1.83 -1.87
CA GLY A 132 -11.88 -2.50 -1.63
C GLY A 132 -12.94 -1.45 -1.30
N GLY A 133 -14.02 -1.43 -2.08
CA GLY A 133 -15.23 -0.65 -1.81
C GLY A 133 -16.09 -1.30 -0.74
#